data_AF-A0A7J6RRZ0-F1
#
_entry.id   AF-A0A7J6RRZ0-F1
#
_cell.length_a   1.000
_cell.length_b   1.000
_cell.length_c   1.000
_cell.angle_alpha   90.00
_cell.angle_beta   90.00
_cell.angle_gamma   90.00
#
_symmetry.space_group_name_H-M   'P 1'
#
loop_
_entity.id
_entity.type
_entity.pdbx_description
1 polymer ?
#
loop_
_entity_poly.entity_id
_entity_poly.type
_entity_poly.pdbx_seq_one_letter_code
_entity_poly.pdbx_strand_id
1 'polypeptide(L)' 'MFAVSTALAAQEGLYCSPTNFFLASLGIAASISLANLGAAYGTAKAGVGIACMGVMRGDLVMRSLIPVVMAGVLG' A
#
# COMPACT_ATOMS: atom_id res chain seq x y z
N MET A 1 -2.04 4.65 -11.26
CA MET A 1 -1.83 5.23 -12.62
C MET A 1 -3.01 6.11 -13.06
N PHE A 2 -4.26 5.66 -12.89
CA PHE A 2 -5.46 6.45 -13.28
C PHE A 2 -5.65 7.76 -12.49
N ALA A 3 -5.31 7.79 -11.19
CA ALA A 3 -5.43 9.01 -10.36
C ALA A 3 -4.38 10.10 -10.68
N VAL A 4 -3.21 9.71 -11.20
CA VAL A 4 -2.19 10.67 -11.67
C VAL A 4 -2.68 11.40 -12.91
N SER A 5 -3.41 10.72 -13.81
CA SER A 5 -4.00 11.35 -15.00
C SER A 5 -5.12 12.34 -14.66
N THR A 6 -5.94 12.08 -13.63
CA THR A 6 -6.98 13.05 -13.18
C THR A 6 -6.41 14.21 -12.36
N ALA A 7 -5.28 14.01 -11.66
CA ALA A 7 -4.60 15.08 -10.95
C ALA A 7 -3.91 16.07 -11.90
N LEU A 8 -3.38 15.62 -13.04
CA LEU A 8 -2.90 16.52 -14.09
C LEU A 8 -4.03 17.38 -14.67
N ALA A 9 -5.24 16.84 -14.86
CA ALA A 9 -6.40 17.59 -15.34
C ALA A 9 -6.92 18.64 -14.34
N ALA A 10 -6.60 18.53 -13.06
CA ALA A 10 -6.96 19.50 -12.02
C ALA A 10 -5.92 20.62 -11.82
N GLN A 11 -4.75 20.53 -12.48
CA GLN A 11 -3.61 21.43 -12.26
C GLN A 11 -3.36 22.40 -13.43
N GLU A 12 -4.41 22.79 -14.15
CA GLU A 12 -4.43 23.87 -15.15
C GLU A 12 -4.17 25.28 -14.55
N GLY A 13 -3.57 25.39 -13.35
CA GLY A 13 -3.51 26.65 -12.59
C GLY A 13 -2.28 26.94 -11.74
N LEU A 14 -1.22 26.13 -11.72
CA LEU A 14 -0.04 26.41 -10.87
C LEU A 14 1.32 25.96 -11.45
N TYR A 15 1.51 26.01 -12.76
CA TYR A 15 2.80 25.79 -13.40
C TYR A 15 3.68 27.04 -13.31
N CYS A 16 4.37 27.23 -12.18
CA CYS A 16 5.47 28.19 -12.11
C CYS A 16 6.52 27.77 -11.05
N SER A 17 7.33 26.76 -11.38
CA SER A 17 8.74 26.53 -10.96
C SER A 17 9.11 25.04 -11.08
N PRO A 18 10.18 24.66 -11.79
CA PRO A 18 10.56 23.25 -12.01
C PRO A 18 10.86 22.50 -10.70
N THR A 19 11.29 23.21 -9.65
CA THR A 19 11.62 22.62 -8.35
C THR A 19 10.38 22.03 -7.64
N ASN A 20 9.21 22.66 -7.79
CA ASN A 20 7.98 22.25 -7.09
C ASN A 20 7.42 20.93 -7.64
N PHE A 21 7.54 20.70 -8.96
CA PHE A 21 7.11 19.45 -9.59
C PHE A 21 7.97 18.26 -9.16
N PHE A 22 9.28 18.47 -9.02
CA PHE A 22 10.20 17.43 -8.57
C PHE A 22 9.92 17.01 -7.10
N LEU A 23 9.71 17.97 -6.19
CA LEU A 23 9.35 17.65 -4.81
C LEU A 23 7.99 16.95 -4.69
N ALA A 24 6.98 17.38 -5.46
CA ALA A 24 5.66 16.76 -5.46
C ALA A 24 5.69 15.30 -5.94
N SER A 25 6.38 15.03 -7.05
CA SER A 25 6.52 13.66 -7.59
C SER A 25 7.37 12.76 -6.68
N LEU A 26 8.45 13.28 -6.10
CA LEU A 26 9.26 12.56 -5.10
C LEU A 26 8.43 12.22 -3.84
N GLY A 27 7.58 13.14 -3.38
CA GLY A 27 6.70 12.92 -2.23
C GLY A 27 5.66 11.82 -2.46
N ILE A 28 5.04 11.77 -3.65
CA ILE A 28 4.07 10.73 -4.02
C ILE A 28 4.76 9.36 -4.17
N ALA A 29 5.96 9.33 -4.76
CA ALA A 29 6.73 8.10 -4.86
C ALA A 29 7.14 7.56 -3.48
N ALA A 30 7.61 8.45 -2.59
CA ALA A 30 7.99 8.11 -1.23
C ALA A 30 6.80 7.55 -0.42
N SER A 31 5.63 8.18 -0.49
CA SER A 31 4.45 7.76 0.29
C SER A 31 3.97 6.35 -0.07
N ILE A 32 3.86 6.03 -1.37
CA ILE A 32 3.42 4.71 -1.85
C ILE A 32 4.45 3.63 -1.49
N SER A 33 5.75 3.93 -1.65
CA SER A 33 6.80 2.95 -1.33
C SER A 33 6.80 2.57 0.16
N LEU A 34 6.55 3.52 1.06
CA LEU A 34 6.50 3.27 2.51
C LEU A 34 5.23 2.52 2.92
N ALA A 35 4.08 2.85 2.31
CA ALA A 35 2.81 2.16 2.53
C ALA A 35 2.92 0.68 2.17
N ASN A 36 3.50 0.38 1.00
CA ASN A 36 3.66 -1.00 0.51
C ASN A 36 4.66 -1.81 1.35
N LEU A 37 5.71 -1.17 1.86
CA LEU A 37 6.66 -1.79 2.78
C LEU A 37 6.00 -2.24 4.08
N GLY A 38 5.16 -1.38 4.66
CA GLY A 38 4.39 -1.69 5.87
C GLY A 38 3.38 -2.82 5.66
N ALA A 39 2.63 -2.76 4.55
CA ALA A 39 1.67 -3.80 4.18
C ALA A 39 2.33 -5.16 3.92
N ALA A 40 3.47 -5.18 3.21
CA ALA A 40 4.22 -6.39 2.93
C ALA A 40 4.80 -7.02 4.21
N TYR A 41 5.39 -6.20 5.10
CA TYR A 41 5.94 -6.69 6.37
C TYR A 41 4.86 -7.23 7.32
N GLY A 42 3.73 -6.51 7.43
CA GLY A 42 2.57 -6.96 8.20
C GLY A 42 2.02 -8.28 7.68
N THR A 43 1.92 -8.42 6.36
CA THR A 43 1.48 -9.66 5.68
C THR A 43 2.46 -10.80 5.91
N ALA A 44 3.77 -10.56 5.84
CA ALA A 44 4.78 -11.59 6.06
C ALA A 44 4.69 -12.18 7.48
N LYS A 45 4.55 -11.33 8.52
CA LYS A 45 4.41 -11.81 9.90
C LYS A 45 3.07 -12.48 10.16
N ALA A 46 1.97 -11.96 9.61
CA ALA A 46 0.67 -12.64 9.68
C ALA A 46 0.72 -14.02 9.00
N GLY A 47 1.40 -14.12 7.85
CA GLY A 47 1.56 -15.35 7.08
C GLY A 47 2.25 -16.48 7.84
N VAL A 48 3.30 -16.19 8.62
CA VAL A 48 3.97 -17.20 9.47
C VAL A 48 3.02 -17.75 10.53
N GLY A 49 2.22 -16.89 11.16
CA GLY A 49 1.21 -17.31 12.14
C GLY A 49 0.09 -18.14 11.52
N ILE A 50 -0.37 -17.77 10.31
CA ILE A 50 -1.38 -18.50 9.55
C ILE A 50 -0.86 -19.87 9.12
N ALA A 51 0.39 -19.97 8.66
CA ALA A 51 1.02 -21.23 8.30
C ALA A 51 1.05 -22.21 9.49
N CYS A 52 1.40 -21.72 10.68
CA CYS A 52 1.43 -22.54 11.89
C CYS A 52 0.02 -22.98 12.35
N MET A 53 -0.96 -22.06 12.30
CA MET A 53 -2.37 -22.36 12.61
C MET A 53 -3.00 -23.33 11.59
N GLY A 54 -2.58 -23.29 10.33
CA GLY A 54 -3.04 -24.19 9.27
C GLY A 54 -2.68 -25.65 9.51
N VAL A 55 -1.54 -25.93 10.16
CA VAL A 55 -1.14 -27.31 10.49
C VAL A 55 -1.82 -27.81 11.77
N MET A 56 -2.06 -26.94 12.76
CA MET A 56 -2.67 -27.36 14.03
C MET A 56 -4.20 -27.47 13.95
N ARG A 57 -4.89 -26.46 13.41
CA ARG A 57 -6.36 -26.41 13.29
C ARG A 57 -6.77 -25.59 12.06
N GLY A 58 -6.77 -26.26 10.91
CA GLY A 58 -7.07 -25.66 9.60
C GLY A 58 -8.44 -24.98 9.46
N ASP A 59 -9.42 -25.33 10.29
CA ASP A 59 -10.78 -24.76 10.26
C ASP A 59 -10.80 -23.24 10.56
N LEU A 60 -9.80 -22.75 11.30
CA LEU A 60 -9.67 -21.35 11.70
C LEU A 60 -8.84 -20.51 10.71
N VAL A 61 -8.32 -21.11 9.62
CA VAL A 61 -7.47 -20.41 8.62
C VAL A 61 -8.24 -19.31 7.90
N MET A 62 -9.50 -19.57 7.52
CA MET A 62 -10.35 -18.59 6.83
C MET A 62 -10.55 -17.29 7.64
N ARG A 63 -10.68 -17.40 8.97
CA ARG A 63 -10.86 -16.24 9.85
C ARG A 63 -9.55 -15.51 10.15
N SER A 64 -8.41 -16.21 10.08
CA SER A 64 -7.08 -15.62 10.32
C SER A 64 -6.49 -14.92 9.08
N LEU A 65 -7.15 -14.99 7.92
CA LEU A 65 -6.79 -14.25 6.70
C LEU A 65 -7.26 -12.78 6.71
N ILE A 66 -8.21 -12.40 7.56
CA ILE A 66 -8.72 -11.02 7.71
C ILE A 66 -7.60 -9.96 7.86
N PRO A 67 -6.57 -10.15 8.71
CA PRO A 67 -5.46 -9.21 8.82
C PRO A 67 -4.65 -9.07 7.52
N VAL A 68 -4.53 -10.13 6.72
CA VAL A 68 -3.84 -10.08 5.42
C VAL A 68 -4.65 -9.25 4.42
N VAL A 69 -5.97 -9.45 4.40
CA VAL A 69 -6.87 -8.66 3.54
C VAL A 69 -6.86 -7.18 3.94
N MET A 70 -6.85 -6.86 5.24
CA MET A 70 -6.75 -5.47 5.70
C MET A 70 -5.40 -4.83 5.39
N ALA A 71 -4.29 -5.59 5.44
CA ALA A 71 -3.00 -5.10 4.98
C ALA A 71 -2.97 -4.85 3.46
N GLY A 72 -3.63 -5.71 2.68
CA GLY A 72 -3.68 -5.62 1.21
C GLY A 72 -4.59 -4.52 0.64
N VAL A 73 -5.43 -3.87 1.45
CA VAL A 73 -6.23 -2.70 1.02
C VAL A 73 -5.43 -1.39 1.12
N LEU A 74 -4.42 -1.34 1.99
CA LEU A 74 -3.64 -0.14 2.27
C LEU A 74 -2.40 0.02 1.37
N GLY A 75 -1.92 -1.05 0.73
CA GLY A 75 -0.84 -1.04 -0.25
C GLY A 75 -1.34 -1.35 -1.64
#